data_AF-A0A8C7QLQ9-F1
#
_entry.id   AF-A0A8C7QLQ9-F1
#
_cell.length_a   1.000
_cell.length_b   1.000
_cell.length_c   1.000
_cell.angle_alpha   90.00
_cell.angle_beta   90.00
_cell.angle_gamma   90.00
#
_symmetry.space_group_name_H-M   'P 1'
#
loop_
_entity.id
_entity.type
_entity.pdbx_description
1 polymer ?
#
loop_
_entity_poly.entity_id
_entity_poly.type
_entity_poly.pdbx_seq_one_letter_code
_entity_poly.pdbx_strand_id
1 'polypeptide(L)'
;GLVTESSNPSADQLRPLTAREKELQELRQFDQDWRCGPCSISRLQRWERAAQHGLNPPREIRYMPFSADTDYTHCLSSDYPL
;
A
#
# COMPACT_ATOMS: atom_id res chain seq x y z
N GLY A 1 33.24 8.62 28.45
CA GLY A 1 32.77 8.66 27.05
C GLY A 1 31.50 7.84 26.98
N LEU A 2 30.41 8.45 26.54
CA LEU A 2 29.11 7.80 26.41
C LEU A 2 29.19 6.74 25.30
N VAL A 3 28.97 5.47 25.66
CA VAL A 3 28.77 4.39 24.70
C VAL A 3 27.37 4.54 24.12
N THR A 4 27.33 4.66 22.80
CA THR A 4 26.14 4.77 21.97
C THR A 4 25.16 3.65 22.25
N GLU A 5 23.95 4.02 22.66
CA GLU A 5 22.77 3.18 22.77
C GLU A 5 22.51 2.54 21.39
N SER A 6 22.97 1.29 21.23
CA SER A 6 22.55 0.46 20.11
C SER A 6 21.08 0.13 20.35
N SER A 7 20.20 0.92 19.73
CA SER A 7 18.76 0.67 19.72
C SER A 7 18.53 -0.76 19.22
N ASN A 8 18.21 -1.63 20.17
CA ASN A 8 17.82 -3.00 19.95
C ASN A 8 16.62 -2.98 18.98
N PRO A 9 16.60 -3.74 17.87
CA PRO A 9 15.39 -3.86 17.08
C PRO A 9 14.33 -4.48 18.00
N SER A 10 13.29 -3.71 18.32
CA SER A 10 12.20 -4.16 19.17
C SER A 10 11.68 -5.50 18.65
N ALA A 11 11.55 -6.48 19.55
CA ALA A 11 11.16 -7.86 19.27
C ALA A 11 9.81 -8.01 18.52
N ASP A 12 9.09 -6.91 18.32
CA ASP A 12 7.88 -6.83 17.52
C ASP A 12 8.13 -6.92 16.00
N GLN A 13 9.39 -6.78 15.53
CA GLN A 13 9.74 -6.86 14.11
C GLN A 13 9.98 -8.28 13.57
N LEU A 14 9.96 -9.30 14.42
CA LEU A 14 10.20 -10.69 14.03
C LEU A 14 8.92 -11.53 13.91
N ARG A 15 7.75 -10.95 14.21
CA ARG A 15 6.49 -11.68 14.02
C ARG A 15 6.19 -11.77 12.52
N PRO A 16 5.81 -12.96 12.00
CA PRO A 16 5.33 -13.07 10.64
C PRO A 16 4.13 -12.15 10.43
N LEU A 17 4.17 -11.35 9.35
CA LEU A 17 3.02 -10.55 8.95
C LEU A 17 1.82 -11.46 8.69
N THR A 18 0.67 -11.06 9.20
CA THR A 18 -0.64 -11.63 8.85
C THR A 18 -0.93 -11.44 7.37
N ALA A 19 -1.85 -12.23 6.82
CA ALA A 19 -2.28 -12.09 5.42
C ALA A 19 -2.75 -10.65 5.11
N ARG A 20 -3.56 -10.07 6.01
CA ARG A 20 -4.04 -8.69 5.92
C ARG A 20 -2.88 -7.68 5.87
N GLU A 21 -1.89 -7.80 6.75
CA GLU A 21 -0.75 -6.87 6.77
C GLU A 21 0.08 -6.93 5.47
N LYS A 22 0.24 -8.13 4.89
CA LYS A 22 0.93 -8.32 3.60
C LYS A 22 0.15 -7.70 2.44
N GLU A 23 -1.15 -7.96 2.36
CA GLU A 23 -2.03 -7.36 1.34
C GLU A 23 -1.96 -5.83 1.42
N LEU A 24 -2.11 -5.26 2.62
CA LEU A 24 -1.99 -3.81 2.79
C LEU A 24 -0.60 -3.29 2.41
N GLN A 25 0.48 -4.04 2.64
CA GLN A 25 1.81 -3.63 2.19
C GLN A 25 1.93 -3.58 0.66
N GLU A 26 1.37 -4.56 -0.05
CA GLU A 26 1.31 -4.56 -1.51
C GLU A 26 0.49 -3.37 -2.04
N LEU A 27 -0.64 -3.08 -1.40
CA LEU A 27 -1.46 -1.91 -1.72
C LEU A 27 -0.71 -0.60 -1.52
N ARG A 28 0.02 -0.45 -0.40
CA ARG A 28 0.88 0.72 -0.15
C ARG A 28 2.00 0.85 -1.18
N GLN A 29 2.56 -0.27 -1.64
CA GLN A 29 3.60 -0.26 -2.67
C GLN A 29 3.05 0.21 -4.03
N PHE A 30 1.82 -0.19 -4.37
CA PHE A 30 1.12 0.27 -5.55
C PHE A 30 0.76 1.75 -5.50
N ASP A 31 0.30 2.24 -4.35
CA ASP A 31 -0.01 3.66 -4.14
C ASP A 31 1.21 4.56 -4.42
N GLN A 32 2.43 4.07 -4.19
CA GLN A 32 3.68 4.80 -4.45
C GLN A 32 4.12 4.82 -5.92
N ASP A 33 3.55 3.97 -6.79
CA ASP A 33 3.92 3.95 -8.21
C ASP A 33 3.28 5.11 -8.96
N TRP A 34 4.03 6.20 -9.13
CA TRP A 34 3.58 7.41 -9.83
C TRP A 34 3.15 7.15 -11.29
N ARG A 35 3.62 6.07 -11.91
CA ARG A 35 3.25 5.71 -13.30
C ARG A 35 1.77 5.37 -13.41
N CYS A 36 1.17 4.87 -12.33
CA CYS A 36 -0.26 4.54 -12.27
C CYS A 36 -1.16 5.79 -12.09
N GLY A 37 -0.61 7.01 -12.11
CA GLY A 37 -1.35 8.27 -12.07
C GLY A 37 -1.68 8.75 -10.65
N PRO A 38 -2.33 9.91 -10.49
CA PRO A 38 -2.64 10.48 -9.17
C PRO A 38 -3.66 9.63 -8.39
N CYS A 39 -3.53 9.66 -7.06
CA CYS A 39 -4.38 8.96 -6.08
C CYS A 39 -5.72 9.68 -5.79
N SER A 40 -6.32 10.31 -6.81
CA SER A 40 -7.59 11.06 -6.69
C SER A 40 -8.85 10.23 -6.92
N ILE A 41 -8.68 8.93 -7.19
CA ILE A 41 -9.72 7.94 -7.48
C ILE A 41 -9.49 6.69 -6.63
N SER A 42 -10.47 5.80 -6.54
CA SER A 42 -10.30 4.57 -5.76
C SER A 42 -9.16 3.71 -6.29
N ARG A 43 -8.58 2.88 -5.43
CA ARG A 43 -7.43 2.05 -5.80
C ARG A 43 -7.74 1.11 -6.98
N LEU A 44 -8.96 0.56 -7.03
CA LEU A 44 -9.43 -0.26 -8.15
C LEU A 44 -9.54 0.57 -9.45
N GLN A 45 -10.09 1.77 -9.40
CA GLN A 45 -10.19 2.65 -10.58
C GLN A 45 -8.79 3.04 -11.11
N ARG A 46 -7.82 3.25 -10.20
CA ARG A 46 -6.43 3.52 -10.56
C ARG A 46 -5.78 2.32 -11.24
N TRP A 47 -6.05 1.11 -10.72
CA TRP A 47 -5.63 -0.14 -11.34
C TRP A 47 -6.19 -0.30 -12.75
N GLU A 48 -7.49 -0.08 -12.94
CA GLU A 48 -8.17 -0.21 -14.24
C GLU A 48 -7.59 0.77 -15.26
N ARG A 49 -7.33 2.02 -14.87
CA ARG A 49 -6.66 3.01 -15.72
C ARG A 49 -5.27 2.53 -16.12
N ALA A 50 -4.45 2.10 -15.17
CA ALA A 50 -3.09 1.63 -15.46
C ALA A 50 -3.10 0.43 -16.44
N ALA A 51 -4.05 -0.50 -16.28
CA ALA A 51 -4.24 -1.61 -17.20
C ALA A 51 -4.65 -1.15 -18.60
N GLN A 52 -5.59 -0.19 -18.72
CA GLN A 52 -6.01 0.40 -20.01
C GLN A 52 -4.85 1.10 -20.74
N HIS A 53 -3.91 1.69 -20.00
CA HIS A 53 -2.71 2.33 -20.55
C HIS A 53 -1.54 1.37 -20.79
N GLY A 54 -1.73 0.06 -20.59
CA GLY A 54 -0.68 -0.94 -20.84
C GLY A 54 0.47 -0.93 -19.82
N LEU A 55 0.25 -0.36 -18.63
CA LEU A 55 1.27 -0.27 -17.57
C LEU A 55 1.42 -1.57 -16.76
N ASN A 56 0.63 -2.59 -17.08
CA ASN A 56 0.67 -3.92 -16.47
C ASN A 56 0.69 -3.89 -14.93
N PRO A 57 -0.31 -3.29 -14.27
CA PRO A 57 -0.37 -3.28 -12.82
C PRO A 57 -0.49 -4.72 -12.25
N PRO A 58 -0.01 -4.98 -11.02
CA PRO A 58 -0.02 -6.32 -10.40
C PRO A 58 -1.42 -6.91 -10.33
N ARG A 59 -1.60 -8.19 -10.70
CA ARG A 59 -2.93 -8.82 -10.79
C ARG A 59 -3.56 -9.01 -9.42
N GLU A 60 -2.73 -9.25 -8.42
CA GLU A 60 -3.09 -9.51 -7.03
C GLU A 60 -3.94 -8.37 -6.47
N ILE A 61 -3.57 -7.14 -6.81
CA ILE A 61 -4.30 -5.94 -6.40
C ILE A 61 -5.74 -5.95 -6.89
N ARG A 62 -6.00 -6.40 -8.13
CA ARG A 62 -7.35 -6.44 -8.69
C ARG A 62 -8.31 -7.33 -7.89
N TYR A 63 -7.79 -8.40 -7.29
CA TYR A 63 -8.58 -9.41 -6.59
C TYR A 63 -8.71 -9.17 -5.09
N MET A 64 -8.15 -8.07 -4.58
CA MET A 64 -8.26 -7.72 -3.17
C MET A 64 -9.70 -7.32 -2.78
N PRO A 65 -10.07 -7.51 -1.51
CA PRO A 65 -11.44 -7.29 -1.04
C PRO A 65 -11.77 -5.79 -0.87
N PHE A 66 -11.93 -5.08 -1.99
CA PHE A 66 -12.32 -3.66 -2.04
C PHE A 66 -13.76 -3.37 -1.54
N SER A 67 -14.47 -4.36 -0.99
CA SER A 67 -15.92 -4.33 -0.85
C SER A 67 -16.46 -3.54 0.34
N ALA A 68 -15.64 -3.09 1.29
CA ALA A 68 -16.11 -2.27 2.42
C ALA A 68 -15.00 -1.57 3.22
N ASP A 69 -13.78 -2.10 3.22
CA ASP A 69 -12.69 -1.58 4.04
C ASP A 69 -12.02 -0.38 3.35
N THR A 70 -11.98 0.74 4.05
CA THR A 70 -11.33 1.98 3.58
C THR A 70 -9.85 1.77 3.33
N ASP A 71 -9.19 0.89 4.11
CA ASP A 71 -7.77 0.58 3.96
C ASP A 71 -7.47 -0.07 2.59
N TYR A 72 -8.46 -0.79 2.03
CA TYR A 72 -8.36 -1.43 0.73
C TYR A 72 -8.80 -0.50 -0.41
N THR A 73 -9.70 0.44 -0.15
CA THR A 73 -10.34 1.25 -1.20
C THR A 73 -9.63 2.58 -1.44
N HIS A 74 -9.13 3.22 -0.38
CA HIS A 74 -8.49 4.54 -0.43
C HIS A 74 -6.98 4.44 -0.58
N CYS A 75 -6.41 5.34 -1.38
CA CYS A 75 -4.97 5.50 -1.48
C CYS A 75 -4.43 6.24 -0.24
N LEU A 76 -3.22 5.89 0.19
CA LEU A 76 -2.56 6.48 1.37
C LEU A 76 -2.54 8.03 1.45
N SER A 77 -2.65 8.73 0.32
CA SER A 77 -2.60 10.19 0.27
C SER A 77 -3.91 10.90 0.60
N SER A 78 -5.03 10.19 0.82
CA SER A 78 -6.32 10.83 1.11
C SER A 78 -6.45 11.36 2.54
N ASP A 79 -5.59 10.93 3.46
CA ASP A 79 -5.68 11.31 4.89
C ASP A 79 -4.91 12.58 5.26
N TYR A 80 -4.29 13.27 4.31
CA TYR A 80 -3.67 14.58 4.57
C TYR A 80 -4.65 15.70 4.24
N PRO A 81 -5.12 16.49 5.22
CA PRO A 81 -5.85 17.72 4.93
C PRO A 81 -4.90 18.68 4.20
N LEU A 82 -5.30 19.13 3.01
CA LEU A 82 -4.66 20.22 2.28
C LEU A 82 -4.96 21.57 2.94
#